data_AF-A0A5C5R691-F1
#
_entry.id   AF-A0A5C5R691-F1
#
_cell.length_a   1.000
_cell.length_b   1.000
_cell.length_c   1.000
_cell.angle_alpha   90.00
_cell.angle_beta   90.00
_cell.angle_gamma   90.00
#
_symmetry.space_group_name_H-M   'P 1'
#
loop_
_entity.id
_entity.type
_entity.pdbx_description
1 polymer ?
#
loop_
_entity_poly.entity_id
_entity_poly.type
_entity_poly.pdbx_seq_one_letter_code
_entity_poly.pdbx_strand_id
1 'polypeptide(L)'
;LGYTPTVRGKDFYWRQFRDMKGSVVPELLTHDQFERYGQACAGVLARAHSQSPGAAVASAYMGKSTEFDEAIGRFAAAYADQNEKDYAAVQAAVKAGVLPCAEAGV
;
A
#
# COMPACT_ATOMS: atom_id res chain seq x y z
N LEU A 1 -13.83 -2.16 -16.75
CA LEU A 1 -12.49 -2.80 -16.77
C LEU A 1 -12.08 -2.90 -18.22
N GLY A 2 -10.91 -2.40 -18.62
CA GLY A 2 -10.50 -2.43 -20.02
C GLY A 2 -8.98 -2.48 -20.14
N TYR A 3 -8.49 -3.47 -20.89
CA TYR A 3 -7.15 -3.46 -21.46
C TYR A 3 -7.24 -2.77 -22.82
N THR A 4 -6.33 -1.84 -23.09
CA THR A 4 -6.24 -1.22 -24.42
C THR A 4 -4.78 -1.20 -24.86
N PRO A 5 -4.41 -1.98 -25.88
CA PRO A 5 -3.10 -1.88 -26.48
C PRO A 5 -3.03 -0.56 -27.25
N THR A 6 -1.95 0.20 -27.09
CA THR A 6 -1.77 1.48 -27.78
C THR A 6 -0.73 1.41 -28.88
N VAL A 7 -0.86 2.32 -29.86
CA VAL A 7 -0.07 2.36 -31.10
C VAL A 7 1.42 2.71 -30.88
N ARG A 8 1.87 2.95 -29.63
CA ARG A 8 3.26 3.30 -29.30
C ARG A 8 3.93 2.34 -28.30
N GLY A 9 3.44 1.10 -28.20
CA GLY A 9 4.06 0.05 -27.38
C GLY A 9 3.90 0.24 -25.87
N LYS A 10 2.88 1.00 -25.44
CA LYS A 10 2.53 1.16 -24.03
C LYS A 10 1.15 0.57 -23.78
N ASP A 11 1.09 -0.39 -22.87
CA ASP A 11 -0.15 -1.02 -22.46
C ASP A 11 -0.73 -0.30 -21.25
N PHE A 12 -2.00 0.08 -21.33
CA PHE A 12 -2.69 0.74 -20.23
C PHE A 12 -3.82 -0.15 -19.72
N TYR A 13 -3.92 -0.23 -18.39
CA TYR A 13 -4.99 -0.90 -17.70
C TYR A 13 -5.75 0.12 -16.85
N TRP A 14 -6.96 0.49 -17.28
CA TRP A 14 -7.75 1.52 -16.60
C TRP A 14 -8.79 0.90 -15.66
N ARG A 15 -8.76 1.33 -14.39
CA ARG A 15 -9.81 1.07 -13.41
C ARG A 15 -10.36 2.38 -12.89
N GLN A 16 -11.67 2.57 -12.99
CA GLN A 16 -12.37 3.60 -12.23
C GLN A 16 -12.54 3.08 -10.81
N PHE A 17 -11.84 3.69 -9.85
CA PHE A 17 -12.00 3.38 -8.45
C PHE A 17 -13.36 3.92 -7.99
N ARG A 18 -14.25 3.05 -7.50
CA ARG A 18 -15.42 3.50 -6.74
C ARG A 18 -14.90 3.91 -5.38
N ASP A 19 -14.53 5.18 -5.27
CA ASP A 19 -14.13 5.80 -4.01
C ASP A 19 -15.36 5.98 -3.12
N MET A 20 -15.76 4.90 -2.43
CA MET A 20 -16.50 5.08 -1.19
C MET A 20 -15.48 5.51 -0.16
N LYS A 21 -15.60 6.75 0.31
CA LYS A 21 -14.77 7.36 1.35
C LYS A 21 -15.05 6.78 2.75
N GLY A 22 -15.12 5.46 2.85
CA GLY A 22 -15.19 4.73 4.11
C GLY A 22 -13.85 4.05 4.33
N SER A 23 -13.09 4.54 5.31
CA SER A 23 -11.88 3.85 5.77
C SER A 23 -12.20 3.09 7.05
N VAL A 24 -11.48 2.00 7.28
CA VAL A 24 -11.41 1.39 8.61
C VAL A 24 -10.51 2.28 9.47
N VAL A 25 -10.90 2.49 10.73
CA VAL A 25 -10.10 3.21 11.75
C VAL A 25 -9.29 2.15 12.49
N PRO A 26 -8.01 1.91 12.13
CA PRO A 26 -7.27 0.77 12.64
C PRO A 26 -7.04 0.82 14.15
N GLU A 27 -7.03 2.03 14.73
CA GLU A 27 -6.86 2.28 16.16
C GLU A 27 -8.01 1.72 17.01
N LEU A 28 -9.17 1.47 16.40
CA LEU A 28 -10.35 0.91 17.07
C LEU A 28 -10.44 -0.61 16.95
N LEU A 29 -9.54 -1.24 16.20
CA LEU A 29 -9.55 -2.69 16.00
C LEU A 29 -8.86 -3.40 17.16
N THR A 30 -9.42 -4.52 17.60
CA THR A 30 -8.67 -5.49 18.40
C THR A 30 -7.57 -6.14 17.55
N HIS A 31 -6.60 -6.78 18.19
CA HIS A 31 -5.52 -7.48 17.48
C HIS A 31 -6.04 -8.49 16.44
N ASP A 32 -7.01 -9.34 16.79
CA ASP A 32 -7.62 -10.31 15.87
C ASP A 32 -8.35 -9.62 14.70
N GLN A 33 -9.04 -8.50 14.96
CA GLN A 33 -9.69 -7.73 13.90
C GLN A 33 -8.67 -7.08 12.96
N PHE A 34 -7.57 -6.56 13.51
CA PHE A 34 -6.48 -5.96 12.73
C PHE A 34 -5.78 -7.01 11.85
N GLU A 35 -5.53 -8.21 12.38
CA GLU A 35 -4.97 -9.32 11.62
C GLU A 35 -5.87 -9.71 10.44
N ARG A 36 -7.17 -9.90 10.68
CA ARG A 36 -8.15 -10.22 9.63
C ARG A 36 -8.25 -9.10 8.58
N TYR A 37 -8.20 -7.85 9.03
CA TYR A 37 -8.17 -6.71 8.14
C TYR A 37 -6.94 -6.73 7.23
N GLY A 38 -5.75 -7.00 7.79
CA GLY A 38 -4.52 -7.19 7.04
C GLY A 38 -4.62 -8.32 6.00
N GLN A 39 -5.19 -9.47 6.37
CA GLN A 39 -5.42 -10.59 5.46
C GLN A 39 -6.38 -10.22 4.31
N ALA A 40 -7.44 -9.47 4.59
CA ALA A 40 -8.37 -8.99 3.57
C ALA A 40 -7.67 -8.04 2.58
N CYS A 41 -6.88 -7.09 3.09
CA CYS A 41 -6.08 -6.18 2.26
C CYS A 41 -5.07 -6.94 1.38
N ALA A 42 -4.35 -7.91 1.96
CA ALA A 42 -3.40 -8.76 1.24
C ALA A 42 -4.09 -9.56 0.12
N GLY A 43 -5.27 -10.12 0.38
CA GLY A 43 -6.05 -10.86 -0.62
C GLY A 43 -6.49 -9.98 -1.80
N VAL A 44 -6.99 -8.77 -1.52
CA VAL A 44 -7.37 -7.82 -2.57
C VAL A 44 -6.15 -7.38 -3.39
N LEU A 45 -5.02 -7.12 -2.73
CA LEU A 45 -3.76 -6.75 -3.37
C LEU A 45 -3.23 -7.86 -4.29
N ALA A 46 -3.20 -9.11 -3.80
CA ALA A 46 -2.79 -10.27 -4.59
C ALA A 46 -3.69 -10.49 -5.82
N ARG A 47 -5.01 -10.31 -5.67
CA ARG A 47 -5.94 -10.36 -6.80
C ARG A 47 -5.70 -9.24 -7.79
N ALA A 48 -5.38 -8.03 -7.33
CA ALA A 48 -5.04 -6.93 -8.22
C ALA A 48 -3.76 -7.22 -9.03
N HIS A 49 -2.69 -7.67 -8.38
CA HIS A 49 -1.40 -7.98 -9.03
C HIS A 49 -1.48 -9.15 -10.00
N SER A 50 -2.24 -10.19 -9.67
CA SER A 50 -2.43 -11.37 -10.55
C SER A 50 -3.16 -11.07 -11.86
N GLN A 51 -3.69 -9.85 -12.06
CA GLN A 51 -4.24 -9.39 -13.35
C GLN A 51 -3.19 -8.74 -14.25
N SER A 52 -1.96 -8.55 -13.75
CA SER A 52 -0.88 -7.92 -14.51
C SER A 52 -0.24 -8.93 -15.46
N PRO A 53 0.20 -8.53 -16.68
CA PRO A 53 0.87 -9.43 -17.62
C PRO A 53 2.10 -10.15 -17.04
N GLY A 54 2.82 -9.52 -16.11
CA GLY A 54 4.00 -10.08 -15.44
C GLY A 54 3.71 -10.97 -14.23
N ALA A 55 2.45 -11.26 -13.90
CA ALA A 55 2.09 -11.98 -12.67
C ALA A 55 2.75 -13.37 -12.57
N ALA A 56 2.82 -14.10 -13.68
CA ALA A 56 3.47 -15.42 -13.70
C ALA A 56 4.98 -15.33 -13.44
N VAL A 57 5.65 -14.30 -13.98
CA VAL A 57 7.08 -14.06 -13.78
C VAL A 57 7.37 -13.71 -12.33
N ALA A 58 6.58 -12.80 -11.74
CA ALA A 58 6.70 -12.43 -10.33
C ALA A 58 6.47 -13.64 -9.41
N SER A 59 5.45 -14.45 -9.69
CA SER A 59 5.16 -15.69 -8.94
C SER A 59 6.33 -16.68 -9.02
N ALA A 60 6.88 -16.90 -10.21
CA ALA A 60 8.04 -17.78 -10.39
C ALA A 60 9.30 -17.26 -9.68
N TYR A 61 9.52 -15.94 -9.67
CA TYR A 61 10.64 -15.31 -8.97
C TYR A 61 10.57 -15.48 -7.45
N MET A 62 9.37 -15.39 -6.86
CA MET A 62 9.16 -15.63 -5.43
C MET A 62 9.40 -17.09 -5.04
N GLY A 63 9.17 -18.04 -5.95
CA GLY A 63 9.40 -19.45 -5.70
C GLY A 63 8.37 -20.06 -4.75
N LYS A 64 8.79 -21.06 -3.97
CA LYS A 64 7.94 -21.81 -3.02
C LYS A 64 8.41 -21.72 -1.57
N SER A 65 9.48 -20.96 -1.34
CA SER A 65 10.14 -20.86 -0.06
C SER A 65 9.73 -19.56 0.64
N THR A 66 10.06 -19.43 1.93
CA THR A 66 9.54 -18.34 2.78
C THR A 66 10.40 -17.07 2.74
N GLU A 67 11.50 -17.05 1.98
CA GLU A 67 12.45 -15.92 1.97
C GLU A 67 11.79 -14.61 1.53
N PHE A 68 10.85 -14.67 0.57
CA PHE A 68 10.11 -13.48 0.16
C PHE A 68 9.20 -12.96 1.28
N ASP A 69 8.47 -13.86 1.96
CA ASP A 69 7.59 -13.52 3.06
C ASP A 69 8.37 -12.85 4.20
N GLU A 70 9.52 -13.41 4.55
CA GLU A 70 10.41 -12.83 5.56
C GLU A 70 11.02 -11.49 5.13
N ALA A 71 11.40 -11.36 3.86
CA ALA A 71 11.95 -10.11 3.33
C ALA A 71 10.91 -8.99 3.37
N ILE A 72 9.66 -9.28 2.99
CA ILE A 72 8.55 -8.33 3.09
C ILE A 72 8.24 -8.00 4.55
N GLY A 73 8.27 -8.98 5.46
CA GLY A 73 8.11 -8.74 6.89
C GLY A 73 9.16 -7.78 7.46
N ARG A 74 10.45 -8.02 7.14
CA ARG A 74 11.55 -7.12 7.54
C ARG A 74 11.41 -5.73 6.94
N PHE A 75 11.04 -5.65 5.65
CA PHE A 75 10.79 -4.38 4.99
C PHE A 75 9.65 -3.61 5.67
N ALA A 76 8.54 -4.27 5.98
CA ALA A 76 7.38 -3.64 6.61
C ALA A 76 7.71 -3.04 7.97
N ALA A 77 8.48 -3.76 8.81
CA ALA A 77 8.93 -3.25 10.10
C ALA A 77 9.86 -2.03 9.93
N ALA A 78 10.87 -2.12 9.07
CA ALA A 78 11.78 -1.00 8.80
C ALA A 78 11.08 0.22 8.21
N TYR A 79 10.05 0.00 7.38
CA TYR A 79 9.25 1.06 6.78
C TYR A 79 8.32 1.73 7.81
N ALA A 80 7.80 0.99 8.79
CA ALA A 80 7.07 1.57 9.90
C ALA A 80 7.96 2.54 10.70
N ASP A 81 9.18 2.12 11.06
CA ASP A 81 10.16 2.99 11.74
C ASP A 81 10.51 4.24 10.90
N GLN A 82 10.59 4.09 9.58
CA GLN A 82 10.85 5.21 8.68
C GLN A 82 9.67 6.19 8.67
N ASN A 83 8.44 5.69 8.58
CA ASN A 83 7.24 6.53 8.61
C ASN A 83 7.14 7.35 9.90
N GLU A 84 7.49 6.78 11.05
CA GLU A 84 7.52 7.50 12.33
C GLU A 84 8.53 8.67 12.30
N LYS A 85 9.73 8.42 11.77
CA LYS A 85 10.76 9.45 11.61
C LYS A 85 10.32 10.55 10.66
N ASP A 86 9.72 10.17 9.54
CA ASP A 86 9.22 11.11 8.53
C ASP A 86 8.10 11.97 9.12
N TYR A 87 7.18 11.38 9.88
CA TYR A 87 6.13 12.11 10.58
C TYR A 87 6.71 13.12 11.57
N ALA A 88 7.70 12.73 12.37
CA ALA A 88 8.39 13.63 13.29
C ALA A 88 9.11 14.78 12.55
N ALA A 89 9.75 14.48 11.42
CA ALA A 89 10.42 15.49 10.60
C ALA A 89 9.41 16.50 10.01
N VAL A 90 8.26 16.02 9.54
CA VAL A 90 7.17 16.88 9.05
C VAL A 90 6.67 17.80 10.16
N GLN A 91 6.42 17.26 11.36
CA GLN A 91 6.00 18.08 12.50
C GLN A 91 7.03 19.17 12.86
N ALA A 92 8.31 18.82 12.88
CA ALA A 92 9.38 19.77 13.16
C ALA A 92 9.45 20.89 12.11
N ALA A 93 9.32 20.53 10.82
CA ALA A 93 9.30 21.50 9.73
C ALA A 93 8.07 22.43 9.79
N VAL A 94 6.91 21.91 10.19
CA VAL A 94 5.71 22.73 10.44
C VAL A 94 5.95 23.70 11.60
N LYS A 95 6.49 23.22 12.73
CA LYS A 95 6.79 24.08 13.90
C LYS A 95 7.84 25.16 13.59
N ALA A 96 8.79 24.86 12.71
CA ALA A 96 9.81 25.80 12.24
C ALA A 96 9.28 26.79 11.18
N GLY A 97 8.03 26.67 10.73
CA GLY A 97 7.45 27.51 9.68
C GLY A 97 7.98 27.22 8.28
N VAL A 98 8.69 26.10 8.09
CA VAL A 98 9.25 25.67 6.79
C VAL A 98 8.17 25.04 5.91
N LEU A 99 7.24 24.31 6.51
CA LEU A 99 6.09 23.73 5.82
C LEU A 99 4.79 24.37 6.30
N PRO A 100 3.87 24.74 5.39
CA PRO A 100 2.53 25.16 5.78
C PRO A 100 1.76 23.96 6.34
N CYS A 101 0.95 24.19 7.36
CA CYS A 101 -0.03 23.24 7.85
C CYS A 101 -1.39 23.94 7.86
N ALA A 102 -2.43 23.28 7.34
CA ALA A 102 -3.78 23.78 7.51
C ALA A 102 -4.11 23.82 9.01
N GLU A 103 -4.94 24.78 9.44
CA GLU A 103 -5.43 24.76 10.82
C GLU A 103 -6.11 23.42 11.08
N ALA A 104 -5.94 22.87 12.29
CA ALA A 104 -6.62 21.64 12.69
C ALA A 104 -8.12 21.86 12.45
N GLY A 105 -8.70 21.12 11.50
CA GLY A 105 -10.11 21.21 11.20
C GLY A 105 -10.91 20.96 12.48
N VAL A 106 -11.68 21.96 12.90
CA VAL A 106 -12.71 21.84 13.95
C VAL A 106 -13.81 20.91 13.48
#